data_AF-A0A6C0KVD2-F1
#
_entry.id   AF-A0A6C0KVD2-F1
#
_cell.length_a   1.000
_cell.length_b   1.000
_cell.length_c   1.000
_cell.angle_alpha   90.00
_cell.angle_beta   90.00
_cell.angle_gamma   90.00
#
_symmetry.space_group_name_H-M   'P 1'
#
loop_
_entity.id
_entity.type
_entity.pdbx_description
1 polymer ?
#
loop_
_entity_poly.entity_id
_entity_poly.type
_entity_poly.pdbx_seq_one_letter_code
_entity_poly.pdbx_strand_id
1 'polypeptide(L)' 'MRESQSARFCGCIKQVRKSIKARRGSSKEQGAIAVCTKAILQSRGRTLKKFKCNGKPRVQTQNRLR' A
#
# COMPACT_ATOMS: atom_id res chain seq x y z
N MET A 1 -20.75 -1.86 5.38
CA MET A 1 -19.68 -2.73 5.93
C MET A 1 -18.36 -1.95 5.94
N ARG A 2 -17.58 -1.99 7.03
CA ARG A 2 -16.21 -1.39 7.02
C ARG A 2 -15.32 -2.26 6.14
N GLU A 3 -14.78 -1.68 5.08
CA GLU A 3 -13.80 -2.34 4.22
C GLU A 3 -12.57 -2.78 5.04
N SER A 4 -12.11 -4.01 4.85
CA SER A 4 -10.90 -4.50 5.54
C SER A 4 -9.69 -3.65 5.16
N GLN A 5 -8.76 -3.44 6.09
CA GLN A 5 -7.54 -2.66 5.82
C GLN A 5 -6.78 -3.20 4.60
N SER A 6 -6.77 -4.53 4.43
CA SER A 6 -6.15 -5.18 3.27
C SER A 6 -6.85 -4.87 1.96
N ALA A 7 -8.19 -4.90 1.93
CA ALA A 7 -8.97 -4.54 0.74
C ALA A 7 -8.76 -3.07 0.37
N ARG A 8 -8.78 -2.17 1.37
CA ARG A 8 -8.51 -0.74 1.18
C ARG A 8 -7.12 -0.46 0.64
N PHE A 9 -6.11 -1.15 1.18
CA PHE A 9 -4.73 -1.00 0.75
C PHE A 9 -4.54 -1.49 -0.69
N CYS A 10 -5.08 -2.65 -1.03
CA CYS A 10 -5.00 -3.19 -2.39
C CYS A 10 -5.82 -2.37 -3.40
N GLY A 11 -6.97 -1.84 -3.00
CA GLY A 11 -7.77 -0.90 -3.79
C GLY A 11 -6.99 0.36 -4.11
N CYS A 12 -6.35 0.95 -3.09
CA CYS A 12 -5.47 2.11 -3.25
C CYS A 12 -4.35 1.83 -4.27
N ILE A 13 -3.64 0.69 -4.14
CA ILE A 13 -2.55 0.35 -5.09
C ILE A 13 -3.09 0.25 -6.52
N LYS A 14 -4.21 -0.43 -6.71
CA LYS A 14 -4.83 -0.62 -8.03
C LYS A 14 -5.32 0.68 -8.67
N GLN A 15 -5.76 1.66 -7.88
CA GLN A 15 -6.15 2.97 -8.36
C GLN A 15 -4.91 3.84 -8.66
N VAL A 16 -4.01 3.98 -7.69
CA VAL A 16 -2.83 4.85 -7.82
C VAL A 16 -1.92 4.41 -8.95
N ARG A 17 -1.73 3.10 -9.17
CA ARG A 17 -0.91 2.59 -10.28
C ARG A 17 -1.39 3.03 -11.66
N LYS A 18 -2.68 3.35 -11.82
CA LYS A 18 -3.24 3.87 -13.08
C LYS A 18 -2.88 5.34 -13.30
N SER A 19 -2.80 6.10 -12.21
CA SER A 19 -2.59 7.55 -12.23
C SER A 19 -1.13 7.97 -12.21
N ILE A 20 -0.23 7.16 -11.63
CA ILE A 20 1.17 7.56 -11.48
C ILE A 20 2.03 7.16 -12.69
N LYS A 21 2.99 8.04 -13.01
CA LYS A 21 4.08 7.72 -13.93
C LYS A 21 5.20 7.02 -13.17
N ALA A 22 5.71 5.93 -13.72
CA ALA A 22 6.90 5.27 -13.20
C ALA A 22 8.12 6.17 -13.42
N ARG A 23 9.00 6.25 -12.42
CA ARG A 23 10.32 6.89 -12.56
C ARG A 23 11.29 5.88 -13.16
N ARG A 24 12.36 6.37 -13.81
CA ARG A 24 13.42 5.51 -14.37
C ARG A 24 13.99 4.64 -13.25
N GLY A 25 13.97 3.31 -13.43
CA GLY A 25 14.42 2.34 -12.43
C GLY A 25 13.37 1.96 -11.37
N SER A 26 12.10 2.32 -11.53
CA SER A 26 11.01 1.89 -10.62
C SER A 26 9.75 1.51 -11.38
N SER A 27 8.95 0.61 -10.80
CA SER A 27 7.64 0.26 -11.34
C SER A 27 6.55 1.21 -10.82
N LYS A 28 5.46 1.34 -11.58
CA LYS A 28 4.25 2.05 -11.12
C LYS A 28 3.71 1.43 -9.82
N GLU A 29 3.91 0.12 -9.66
CA GLU A 29 3.48 -0.59 -8.46
C GLU A 29 4.29 -0.17 -7.23
N GLN A 30 5.62 -0.06 -7.34
CA GLN A 30 6.47 0.44 -6.26
C GLN A 30 6.06 1.86 -5.82
N GLY A 31 5.82 2.75 -6.79
CA GLY A 31 5.32 4.10 -6.49
C GLY A 31 3.95 4.07 -5.81
N ALA A 32 3.04 3.20 -6.27
CA ALA A 32 1.71 3.08 -5.70
C ALA A 32 1.75 2.56 -4.25
N ILE A 33 2.61 1.58 -3.97
CA ILE A 33 2.83 1.05 -2.63
C ILE A 33 3.34 2.14 -1.69
N ALA A 34 4.29 2.98 -2.13
CA ALA A 34 4.82 4.07 -1.31
C ALA A 34 3.74 5.09 -0.96
N VAL A 35 2.93 5.51 -1.94
CA VAL A 35 1.81 6.43 -1.74
C VAL A 35 0.78 5.85 -0.78
N CYS A 36 0.34 4.61 -1.01
CA CYS A 36 -0.66 3.96 -0.17
C CYS A 36 -0.13 3.66 1.25
N THR A 37 1.16 3.35 1.40
CA THR A 37 1.81 3.18 2.70
C THR A 37 1.80 4.49 3.48
N LYS A 38 2.13 5.62 2.84
CA LYS A 38 2.09 6.94 3.46
C LYS A 38 0.66 7.33 3.88
N ALA A 39 -0.30 7.18 2.97
CA ALA A 39 -1.69 7.60 3.21
C ALA A 39 -2.43 6.73 4.24
N ILE A 40 -2.23 5.40 4.21
CA ILE A 40 -3.04 4.44 5.00
C ILE A 40 -2.32 3.96 6.25
N LEU A 41 -1.01 3.66 6.16
CA LEU A 41 -0.28 3.01 7.25
C LEU A 41 0.46 4.03 8.13
N GLN A 42 1.20 4.97 7.52
CA GLN A 42 1.96 5.96 8.28
C GLN A 42 1.06 6.93 9.04
N SER A 43 -0.13 7.25 8.52
CA SER A 43 -1.15 8.02 9.24
C SER A 43 -1.60 7.36 10.56
N ARG A 44 -1.30 6.08 10.75
CA ARG A 44 -1.58 5.29 11.95
C ARG A 44 -0.32 4.88 12.72
N GLY A 45 0.83 5.49 12.41
CA GLY A 45 2.11 5.17 13.05
C GLY A 45 2.69 3.81 12.66
N ARG A 46 2.23 3.22 11.54
CA ARG A 46 2.66 1.89 11.08
C ARG A 46 3.42 1.99 9.77
N THR A 47 4.31 1.02 9.54
CA THR A 47 5.00 0.82 8.27
C THR A 47 4.65 -0.54 7.68
N LEU A 48 4.92 -0.71 6.38
CA LEU A 48 4.62 -1.93 5.68
C LEU A 48 5.71 -2.99 5.95
N LYS A 49 5.31 -4.20 6.38
CA LYS A 49 6.21 -5.36 6.53
C LYS A 49 6.09 -6.32 5.35
N LYS A 50 4.86 -6.76 5.08
CA LYS A 50 4.52 -7.63 3.93
C LYS A 50 3.13 -7.26 3.44
N PHE A 51 2.90 -7.38 2.14
CA PHE A 51 1.53 -7.32 1.59
C PHE A 51 1.35 -8.38 0.53
N LYS A 52 0.09 -8.77 0.31
CA LYS A 52 -0.34 -9.63 -0.78
C LYS A 52 -1.71 -9.15 -1.23
N CYS A 53 -1.83 -8.78 -2.50
CA CYS A 53 -3.10 -8.36 -3.10
C CYS A 53 -3.73 -9.41 -4.02
N ASN A 54 -3.01 -10.48 -4.34
CA ASN A 54 -3.50 -11.57 -5.18
C ASN A 54 -4.13 -12.69 -4.30
N GLY A 55 -5.34 -13.12 -4.66
CA GLY A 55 -6.12 -14.09 -3.87
C GLY A 55 -6.67 -13.45 -2.60
N LYS A 56 -6.34 -14.01 -1.43
CA LYS A 56 -6.78 -13.47 -0.12
C LYS A 56 -5.92 -12.25 0.26
N PRO A 57 -6.47 -11.01 0.25
CA PRO A 57 -5.68 -9.82 0.50
C PRO A 57 -5.18 -9.78 1.95
N ARG A 58 -3.87 -9.62 2.14
CA ARG A 58 -3.22 -9.55 3.44
C ARG A 58 -2.25 -8.37 3.49
N VAL A 59 -2.31 -7.59 4.56
CA VAL A 59 -1.34 -6.53 4.86
C VAL A 59 -0.81 -6.78 6.26
N GLN A 60 0.49 -7.07 6.35
CA GLN A 60 1.22 -7.13 7.60
C GLN A 60 1.97 -5.82 7.77
N THR A 61 1.76 -5.22 8.93
CA THR A 61 2.37 -3.95 9.33
C THR A 61 3.37 -4.18 10.44
N GLN A 62 4.28 -3.24 10.62
CA GLN A 62 5.20 -3.19 11.74
C GLN A 62 5.20 -1.79 12.33
N ASN A 63 5.56 -1.67 13.62
CA ASN A 63 5.68 -0.38 14.27
C ASN A 63 6.77 0.44 13.58
N ARG A 64 6.52 1.74 13.44
CA ARG A 64 7.54 2.67 12.98
C ARG A 64 8.62 2.72 14.07
N LEU A 65 9.82 2.20 13.78
CA LEU A 65 11.01 2.46 14.58
C LEU A 65 11.15 3.99 14.67
N ARG A 66 11.08 4.50 15.90
CA ARG A 66 11.08 5.93 16.19
C ARG A 66 12.51 6.40 16.40
#